data_AF-A0A2N5YZP9-F1
#
_entry.id   AF-A0A2N5YZP9-F1
#
_cell.length_a   1.000
_cell.length_b   1.000
_cell.length_c   1.000
_cell.angle_alpha   90.00
_cell.angle_beta   90.00
_cell.angle_gamma   90.00
#
_symmetry.space_group_name_H-M   'P 1'
#
loop_
_entity.id
_entity.type
_entity.pdbx_description
1 polymer ?
#
loop_
_entity_poly.entity_id
_entity_poly.type
_entity_poly.pdbx_seq_one_letter_code
_entity_poly.pdbx_strand_id
1 'polypeptide(L)' 'MQHPKKIENKHVILVDDVVTTGSTLEACGETLLNIPGLKLSIAVLANA' A
#
# COMPACT_ATOMS: atom_id res chain seq x y z
N MET A 1 7.14 2.72 9.68
CA MET A 1 7.28 3.97 8.90
C MET A 1 7.79 5.08 9.80
N GLN A 2 8.75 5.90 9.36
CA GLN A 2 9.33 6.94 10.22
C GLN A 2 8.48 8.23 10.29
N HIS A 3 7.53 8.47 9.37
CA HIS A 3 6.70 9.69 9.35
C HIS A 3 5.29 9.48 8.74
N PRO A 4 4.38 8.73 9.39
CA PRO A 4 3.03 8.43 8.86
C PRO A 4 2.18 9.70 8.61
N LYS A 5 2.37 10.75 9.41
CA LYS A 5 1.66 12.03 9.28
C LYS A 5 1.80 12.71 7.90
N LYS A 6 2.88 12.41 7.16
CA LYS A 6 3.12 13.02 5.85
C LYS A 6 2.11 12.60 4.79
N ILE A 7 1.45 11.46 4.99
CA ILE A 7 0.52 10.87 4.02
C ILE A 7 -0.91 10.77 4.55
N GLU A 8 -1.21 11.33 5.72
CA GLU A 8 -2.60 11.45 6.21
C GLU A 8 -3.48 12.20 5.21
N ASN A 9 -4.73 11.73 5.06
CA ASN A 9 -5.72 12.27 4.13
C ASN A 9 -5.25 12.32 2.65
N LYS A 10 -4.19 11.58 2.29
CA LYS A 10 -3.71 11.48 0.91
C LYS A 10 -4.20 10.22 0.23
N HIS A 11 -4.19 10.24 -1.10
CA HIS A 11 -4.33 9.06 -1.93
C HIS A 11 -2.94 8.61 -2.39
N VAL A 12 -2.57 7.39 -2.06
CA VAL A 12 -1.30 6.77 -2.44
C VAL A 12 -1.56 5.51 -3.25
N ILE A 13 -0.63 5.24 -4.18
CA ILE A 13 -0.60 4.01 -4.96
C ILE A 13 0.60 3.18 -4.54
N LEU A 14 0.37 1.93 -4.16
CA LEU A 14 1.40 0.93 -3.96
C LEU A 14 1.60 0.20 -5.30
N VAL A 15 2.82 0.27 -5.81
CA VAL A 15 3.18 -0.32 -7.10
C VAL A 15 4.19 -1.43 -6.86
N ASP A 16 3.93 -2.60 -7.43
CA ASP A 16 4.85 -3.75 -7.42
C ASP A 16 4.97 -4.35 -8.82
N ASP A 17 6.04 -5.08 -9.11
CA ASP A 17 6.24 -5.69 -10.41
C ASP A 17 5.42 -6.98 -10.58
N VAL A 18 5.58 -7.94 -9.67
CA VAL A 18 4.88 -9.23 -9.72
C VAL A 18 4.29 -9.55 -8.35
N VAL A 19 2.97 -9.78 -8.32
CA VAL A 19 2.33 -10.37 -7.14
C VAL A 19 2.29 -11.89 -7.29
N THR A 20 2.76 -12.61 -6.27
CA THR A 20 2.69 -14.08 -6.22
C THR A 20 1.54 -14.51 -5.32
N THR A 21 1.72 -14.42 -4.00
CA THR A 21 0.70 -14.78 -2.99
C THR A 21 -0.05 -13.58 -2.44
N GLY A 22 0.35 -12.36 -2.81
CA GLY A 22 -0.22 -11.13 -2.26
C GLY A 22 0.24 -10.77 -0.84
N SER A 23 0.98 -11.65 -0.15
CA SER A 23 1.33 -11.50 1.27
C SER A 23 2.13 -10.23 1.57
N THR A 24 3.03 -9.84 0.65
CA THR A 24 3.81 -8.60 0.78
C THR A 24 2.92 -7.36 0.65
N LEU A 25 2.03 -7.35 -0.35
CA LEU A 25 1.08 -6.26 -0.58
C LEU A 25 0.07 -6.14 0.57
N GLU A 26 -0.35 -7.26 1.15
CA GLU A 26 -1.24 -7.32 2.31
C GLU A 26 -0.58 -6.70 3.55
N ALA A 27 0.62 -7.16 3.92
CA ALA A 27 1.35 -6.62 5.08
C ALA A 27 1.65 -5.12 4.94
N CYS A 28 2.03 -4.67 3.74
CA CYS A 28 2.21 -3.25 3.45
C CYS A 28 0.89 -2.48 3.50
N GLY A 29 -0.17 -3.04 2.93
CA GLY A 29 -1.51 -2.46 2.88
C GLY A 29 -2.11 -2.27 4.27
N GLU A 30 -2.06 -3.29 5.13
CA GLU A 30 -2.52 -3.19 6.52
C GLU A 30 -1.81 -2.08 7.28
N THR A 31 -0.48 -1.97 7.11
CA THR A 31 0.31 -0.91 7.75
C THR A 31 -0.11 0.47 7.26
N LEU A 32 -0.42 0.62 5.95
CA LEU A 32 -0.84 1.88 5.35
C LEU A 32 -2.28 2.26 5.73
N LEU A 33 -3.20 1.30 5.77
CA LEU A 33 -4.61 1.53 6.09
C LEU A 33 -4.83 1.99 7.54
N ASN A 34 -3.85 1.78 8.43
CA ASN A 34 -3.85 2.35 9.78
C ASN A 34 -3.64 3.88 9.80
N ILE A 35 -3.33 4.51 8.67
CA ILE A 35 -3.11 5.96 8.57
C ILE A 35 -4.46 6.68 8.38
N PRO A 36 -4.83 7.63 9.26
CA PRO A 36 -6.11 8.32 9.18
C PRO A 36 -6.36 9.01 7.83
N GLY A 37 -7.51 8.71 7.23
CA GLY A 37 -7.97 9.32 5.98
C GLY A 37 -7.16 8.91 4.74
N LEU A 38 -6.19 8.01 4.85
CA LEU A 38 -5.42 7.52 3.71
C LEU A 38 -6.33 6.71 2.77
N LYS A 39 -6.28 7.02 1.48
CA LYS A 39 -6.80 6.15 0.42
C LYS A 39 -5.65 5.37 -0.20
N LEU A 40 -5.81 4.07 -0.33
CA LEU A 40 -4.82 3.17 -0.90
C LEU A 40 -5.34 2.56 -2.21
N SER A 41 -4.53 2.62 -3.26
CA SER A 41 -4.71 1.85 -4.49
C SER A 41 -3.50 0.95 -4.71
N ILE A 42 -3.70 -0.18 -5.39
CA ILE A 42 -2.64 -1.14 -5.70
C ILE A 42 -2.56 -1.29 -7.22
N ALA A 43 -1.35 -1.27 -7.76
CA ALA A 43 -1.09 -1.59 -9.16
C ALA A 43 0.06 -2.59 -9.27
N VAL A 44 -0.13 -3.63 -10.09
CA VAL A 44 0.86 -4.68 -10.32
C VAL A 44 0.98 -4.96 -11.81
N LEU A 45 2.21 -5.22 -12.28
CA LEU A 45 2.44 -5.48 -13.71
C LEU A 45 2.04 -6.91 -14.08
N ALA A 46 2.24 -7.88 -13.18
CA ALA A 46 1.86 -9.27 -13.39
C ALA A 46 1.44 -9.98 -12.09
N ASN A 47 0.64 -11.05 -12.24
CA ASN A 47 0.35 -12.01 -11.18
C ASN A 47 0.93 -13.37 -11.58
N ALA A 48 1.63 -14.04 -10.66
CA ALA A 48 2.23 -15.35 -10.87
C ALA A 48 1.25 -16.50 -10.57
#